data_AF-A0A6H9WLB2-F1
#
_entry.id   AF-A0A6H9WLB2-F1
#
_cell.length_a   1.000
_cell.length_b   1.000
_cell.length_c   1.000
_cell.angle_alpha   90.00
_cell.angle_beta   90.00
_cell.angle_gamma   90.00
#
_symmetry.space_group_name_H-M   'P 1'
#
loop_
_entity.id
_entity.type
_entity.pdbx_description
1 polymer ?
#
loop_
_entity_poly.entity_id
_entity_poly.type
_entity_poly.pdbx_seq_one_letter_code
_entity_poly.pdbx_strand_id
1 'polypeptide(L)'
;MLFEGVPGVIVRSDGVVIEGADLDNVVHAAVRAAASADRIELCGAMPVDVAAKVREAIRADVEVRVNRYGFESLEQVAAYKAAYATGGAGDAAFFYSAAQSTPLTKHDDVLVAGVANENDLRERVREAHSRGAGIVELYAGLGVSAAAVAREASAHELPIGFID
;
A
#
# COMPACT_ATOMS: atom_id res chain seq x y z
N MET A 1 -11.95 7.88 2.52
CA MET A 1 -11.53 7.20 3.76
C MET A 1 -10.20 6.52 3.47
N LEU A 2 -9.05 7.15 3.78
CA LEU A 2 -7.81 6.37 3.80
C LEU A 2 -7.89 5.41 4.98
N PHE A 3 -7.27 4.26 4.78
CA PHE A 3 -6.92 3.25 5.77
C PHE A 3 -5.83 3.74 6.76
N GLU A 4 -5.79 5.03 7.08
CA GLU A 4 -5.01 5.53 8.23
C GLU A 4 -5.75 5.17 9.51
N GLY A 5 -5.63 3.91 9.91
CA GLY A 5 -5.95 3.52 11.26
C GLY A 5 -7.38 3.77 11.72
N VAL A 6 -8.37 3.91 10.83
CA VAL A 6 -9.77 3.77 11.22
C VAL A 6 -9.92 2.32 11.68
N PRO A 7 -10.03 2.08 12.99
CA PRO A 7 -9.90 0.72 13.49
C PRO A 7 -11.05 -0.13 12.93
N GLY A 8 -10.71 -1.26 12.32
CA GLY A 8 -11.71 -2.24 11.88
C GLY A 8 -12.27 -2.05 10.47
N VAL A 9 -11.74 -1.13 9.65
CA VAL A 9 -11.99 -1.19 8.20
C VAL A 9 -11.15 -2.33 7.60
N ILE A 10 -11.82 -3.32 7.03
CA ILE A 10 -11.17 -4.55 6.54
C ILE A 10 -11.54 -4.80 5.08
N VAL A 11 -10.54 -4.84 4.20
CA VAL A 11 -10.67 -5.35 2.84
C VAL A 11 -10.20 -6.79 2.81
N ARG A 12 -10.98 -7.67 2.18
CA ARG A 12 -10.62 -9.08 1.96
C ARG A 12 -10.70 -9.39 0.48
N SER A 13 -9.63 -9.98 -0.06
CA SER A 13 -9.58 -10.47 -1.43
C SER A 13 -8.56 -11.60 -1.52
N ASP A 14 -8.95 -12.75 -2.07
CA ASP A 14 -8.09 -13.89 -2.45
C ASP A 14 -6.78 -14.06 -1.64
N GLY A 15 -6.93 -14.36 -0.34
CA GLY A 15 -5.77 -14.64 0.55
C GLY A 15 -5.09 -13.40 1.14
N VAL A 16 -5.57 -12.19 0.84
CA VAL A 16 -5.08 -10.92 1.38
C VAL A 16 -6.14 -10.27 2.27
N VAL A 17 -5.69 -9.77 3.42
CA VAL A 17 -6.49 -8.97 4.35
C VAL A 17 -5.76 -7.67 4.63
N ILE A 18 -6.42 -6.53 4.39
CA ILE A 18 -5.92 -5.20 4.74
C ILE A 18 -6.77 -4.72 5.92
N GLU A 19 -6.16 -4.47 7.07
CA GLU A 19 -6.80 -3.99 8.30
C GLU A 19 -6.23 -2.62 8.67
N GLY A 20 -7.11 -1.62 8.80
CA GLY A 20 -6.73 -0.34 9.40
C GLY A 20 -6.53 -0.48 10.91
N ALA A 21 -5.36 -0.07 11.42
CA ALA A 21 -5.05 -0.01 12.86
C ALA A 21 -4.39 1.32 13.23
N ASP A 22 -4.75 1.88 14.38
CA ASP A 22 -4.03 3.02 14.96
C ASP A 22 -2.65 2.61 15.48
N LEU A 23 -1.76 3.59 15.73
CA LEU A 23 -0.39 3.34 16.18
C LEU A 23 -0.31 2.64 17.54
N ASP A 24 -1.28 2.88 18.43
CA ASP A 24 -1.30 2.28 19.77
C ASP A 24 -1.70 0.79 19.70
N ASN A 25 -2.46 0.40 18.67
CA ASN A 25 -2.99 -0.94 18.47
C ASN A 25 -2.30 -1.74 17.36
N VAL A 26 -1.41 -1.14 16.56
CA VAL A 26 -0.78 -1.79 15.41
C VAL A 26 -0.03 -3.07 15.80
N VAL A 27 0.64 -3.09 16.95
CA VAL A 27 1.33 -4.29 17.45
C VAL A 27 0.31 -5.40 17.75
N HIS A 28 -0.78 -5.08 18.45
CA HIS A 28 -1.82 -6.05 18.75
C HIS A 28 -2.52 -6.56 17.49
N ALA A 29 -2.79 -5.68 16.52
CA ALA A 29 -3.39 -6.06 15.24
C ALA A 29 -2.48 -7.01 14.46
N ALA A 30 -1.20 -6.68 14.35
CA ALA A 30 -0.21 -7.49 13.66
C ALA A 30 -0.04 -8.88 14.32
N VAL A 31 -0.04 -8.96 15.65
CA VAL A 31 0.01 -10.24 16.39
C VAL A 31 -1.25 -11.09 16.14
N ARG A 32 -2.44 -10.48 16.12
CA ARG A 32 -3.68 -11.21 15.79
C ARG A 32 -3.64 -11.75 14.37
N ALA A 33 -3.24 -10.93 13.40
CA ALA A 33 -3.15 -11.31 12.00
C ALA A 33 -2.13 -12.45 11.78
N ALA A 34 -0.99 -12.39 12.48
CA ALA A 34 0.07 -13.41 12.43
C ALA A 34 -0.34 -14.80 12.97
N ALA A 35 -1.52 -14.91 13.60
CA ALA A 35 -2.08 -16.21 13.99
C ALA A 35 -2.52 -17.04 12.78
N SER A 36 -2.86 -16.40 11.65
CA SER A 36 -3.35 -17.07 10.44
C SER A 36 -2.63 -16.65 9.16
N ALA A 37 -1.77 -15.64 9.21
CA ALA A 37 -1.01 -15.15 8.07
C ALA A 37 0.44 -15.62 8.13
N ASP A 38 0.98 -16.01 6.98
CA ASP A 38 2.40 -16.35 6.81
C ASP A 38 3.27 -15.09 6.64
N ARG A 39 2.64 -13.94 6.34
CA ARG A 39 3.29 -12.64 6.12
C ARG A 39 2.46 -11.49 6.68
N ILE A 40 3.14 -10.50 7.26
CA ILE A 40 2.59 -9.22 7.73
C ILE A 40 3.31 -8.08 7.01
N GLU A 41 2.53 -7.17 6.44
CA GLU A 41 3.01 -5.98 5.74
C GLU A 41 2.63 -4.72 6.52
N LEU A 42 3.64 -3.92 6.87
CA LEU A 42 3.47 -2.66 7.60
C LEU A 42 3.51 -1.50 6.61
N CYS A 43 2.38 -0.84 6.42
CA CYS A 43 2.22 0.28 5.49
C CYS A 43 1.88 1.59 6.23
N GLY A 44 1.97 2.71 5.48
CA GLY A 44 1.77 4.05 6.01
C GLY A 44 3.01 4.67 6.65
N ALA A 45 2.85 5.84 7.25
CA ALA A 45 3.93 6.63 7.88
C ALA A 45 4.46 6.03 9.20
N MET A 46 4.56 4.71 9.29
CA MET A 46 4.87 4.00 10.52
C MET A 46 6.28 4.32 11.01
N PRO A 47 6.45 4.75 12.27
CA PRO A 47 7.77 4.96 12.85
C PRO A 47 8.59 3.66 12.86
N VAL A 48 9.90 3.78 12.62
CA VAL A 48 10.81 2.61 12.54
C VAL A 48 10.87 1.85 13.86
N ASP A 49 10.77 2.55 15.00
CA ASP A 49 10.73 1.92 16.33
C ASP A 49 9.43 1.14 16.57
N VAL A 50 8.31 1.57 15.98
CA VAL A 50 7.05 0.82 16.02
C VAL A 50 7.14 -0.43 15.14
N ALA A 51 7.71 -0.31 13.92
CA ALA A 51 7.94 -1.47 13.06
C ALA A 51 8.85 -2.52 13.72
N ALA A 52 9.88 -2.08 14.45
CA ALA A 52 10.74 -2.96 15.24
C ALA A 52 9.96 -3.71 16.33
N LYS A 53 9.12 -3.01 17.10
CA LYS A 53 8.25 -3.64 18.12
C LYS A 53 7.30 -4.68 17.51
N VAL A 54 6.75 -4.41 16.33
CA VAL A 54 5.91 -5.39 15.62
C VAL A 54 6.73 -6.64 15.27
N ARG A 55 7.94 -6.47 14.72
CA ARG A 55 8.80 -7.61 14.40
C ARG A 55 9.14 -8.46 15.62
N GLU A 56 9.44 -7.82 16.75
CA GLU A 56 9.75 -8.50 18.03
C GLU A 56 8.55 -9.26 18.60
N ALA A 57 7.33 -8.76 18.39
CA ALA A 57 6.10 -9.36 18.91
C ALA A 57 5.58 -10.54 18.06
N ILE A 58 6.00 -10.64 16.80
CA ILE A 58 5.55 -11.66 15.85
C ILE A 58 6.47 -12.89 15.90
N ARG A 59 5.88 -14.08 15.70
CA ARG A 59 6.60 -15.34 15.64
C ARG A 59 7.69 -15.33 14.54
N ALA A 60 8.79 -16.04 14.77
CA ALA A 60 9.95 -15.98 13.88
C ALA A 60 9.69 -16.52 12.46
N ASP A 61 8.71 -17.42 12.32
CA ASP A 61 8.27 -18.06 11.07
C ASP A 61 7.36 -17.17 10.21
N VAL A 62 6.84 -16.07 10.75
CA VAL A 62 6.03 -15.11 10.01
C VAL A 62 6.93 -14.00 9.47
N GLU A 63 6.84 -13.75 8.16
CA GLU A 63 7.58 -12.70 7.48
C GLU A 63 7.00 -11.32 7.83
N VAL A 64 7.84 -10.34 8.16
CA VAL A 64 7.42 -8.95 8.44
C VAL A 64 8.14 -8.00 7.49
N ARG A 65 7.39 -7.27 6.67
CA ARG A 65 7.93 -6.28 5.71
C ARG A 65 7.41 -4.88 6.01
N VAL A 66 8.15 -3.87 5.56
CA VAL A 66 7.78 -2.45 5.72
C VAL A 66 7.70 -1.80 4.35
N ASN A 67 6.54 -1.21 4.03
CA ASN A 67 6.35 -0.42 2.82
C ASN A 67 7.24 0.82 2.87
N ARG A 68 8.02 1.05 1.81
CA ARG A 68 8.86 2.24 1.69
C ARG A 68 8.54 2.97 0.40
N TYR A 69 8.63 4.30 0.48
CA TYR A 69 8.66 5.16 -0.69
C TYR A 69 10.11 5.51 -1.04
N GLY A 70 10.39 5.70 -2.33
CA GLY A 70 11.66 6.23 -2.79
C GLY A 70 11.93 7.65 -2.26
N PHE A 71 13.19 8.10 -2.31
CA PHE A 71 13.56 9.44 -1.87
C PHE A 71 12.93 10.53 -2.76
N GLU A 72 12.80 10.25 -4.05
CA GLU A 72 12.17 11.10 -5.05
C GLU A 72 10.70 11.42 -4.77
N SER A 73 10.06 10.61 -3.93
CA SER A 73 8.65 10.72 -3.58
C SER A 73 8.37 11.47 -2.29
N LEU A 74 9.39 11.94 -1.55
CA LEU A 74 9.21 12.50 -0.21
C LEU A 74 8.35 13.78 -0.19
N GLU A 75 8.50 14.68 -1.16
CA GLU A 75 7.71 15.91 -1.24
C GLU A 75 6.24 15.65 -1.63
N GLN A 76 6.00 14.76 -2.60
CA GLN A 76 4.64 14.37 -2.98
C GLN A 76 3.95 13.53 -1.89
N VAL A 77 4.69 12.65 -1.20
CA VAL A 77 4.18 11.94 -0.02
C VAL A 77 3.86 12.93 1.10
N ALA A 78 4.67 13.96 1.32
CA ALA A 78 4.38 15.02 2.28
C ALA A 78 3.14 15.84 1.89
N ALA A 79 2.99 16.17 0.61
CA ALA A 79 1.82 16.88 0.09
C ALA A 79 0.53 16.03 0.20
N TYR A 80 0.62 14.74 -0.12
CA TYR A 80 -0.46 13.78 0.07
C TYR A 80 -0.88 13.70 1.55
N LYS A 81 0.08 13.57 2.46
CA LYS A 81 -0.16 13.58 3.91
C LYS A 81 -0.81 14.88 4.40
N ALA A 82 -0.35 16.02 3.89
CA ALA A 82 -0.90 17.33 4.24
C ALA A 82 -2.35 17.48 3.76
N ALA A 83 -2.65 17.07 2.53
CA ALA A 83 -4.01 17.05 2.00
C ALA A 83 -4.92 16.16 2.86
N TYR A 84 -4.42 14.98 3.25
CA TYR A 84 -5.17 14.05 4.07
C TYR A 84 -5.42 14.52 5.50
N ALA A 85 -4.43 15.13 6.16
CA ALA A 85 -4.59 15.70 7.49
C ALA A 85 -5.69 16.77 7.57
N THR A 86 -6.05 17.37 6.43
CA THR A 86 -7.15 18.34 6.31
C THR A 86 -8.48 17.74 5.85
N GLY A 87 -8.56 16.41 5.74
CA GLY A 87 -9.76 15.66 5.37
C GLY A 87 -9.90 15.34 3.88
N GLY A 88 -8.89 15.62 3.05
CA GLY A 88 -8.88 15.25 1.64
C GLY A 88 -8.10 13.96 1.42
N ALA A 89 -8.75 12.86 1.03
CA ALA A 89 -8.03 11.71 0.48
C ALA A 89 -7.38 12.17 -0.82
N GLY A 90 -6.06 12.36 -0.79
CA GLY A 90 -5.32 12.74 -1.98
C GLY A 90 -5.49 11.68 -3.08
N ASP A 91 -5.16 12.04 -4.30
CA ASP A 91 -5.35 11.16 -5.45
C ASP A 91 -4.32 10.01 -5.42
N ALA A 92 -4.57 8.93 -4.68
CA ALA A 92 -3.68 7.76 -4.62
C ALA A 92 -4.24 6.59 -5.42
N ALA A 93 -3.35 5.76 -5.96
CA ALA A 93 -3.68 4.50 -6.62
C ALA A 93 -2.97 3.32 -5.95
N PHE A 94 -3.74 2.30 -5.58
CA PHE A 94 -3.28 1.11 -4.90
C PHE A 94 -3.41 -0.09 -5.83
N PHE A 95 -2.30 -0.76 -6.11
CA PHE A 95 -2.25 -1.98 -6.91
C PHE A 95 -1.77 -3.15 -6.08
N TYR A 96 -2.41 -4.29 -6.23
CA TYR A 96 -2.04 -5.53 -5.55
C TYR A 96 -1.93 -6.67 -6.56
N SER A 97 -1.00 -7.60 -6.32
CA SER A 97 -0.92 -8.83 -7.12
C SER A 97 -2.21 -9.64 -6.97
N ALA A 98 -2.79 -10.07 -8.08
CA ALA A 98 -4.01 -10.87 -8.12
C ALA A 98 -3.91 -11.97 -9.18
N ALA A 99 -4.68 -13.05 -9.05
CA ALA A 99 -4.70 -14.10 -10.06
C ALA A 99 -5.29 -13.62 -11.40
N GLN A 100 -6.17 -12.61 -11.34
CA GLN A 100 -6.80 -11.98 -12.50
C GLN A 100 -6.83 -10.46 -12.30
N SER A 101 -6.63 -9.72 -13.38
CA SER A 101 -6.72 -8.25 -13.38
C SER A 101 -8.15 -7.82 -13.04
N THR A 102 -8.28 -6.83 -12.15
CA THR A 102 -9.59 -6.22 -11.84
C THR A 102 -9.68 -4.82 -12.45
N PRO A 103 -10.89 -4.31 -12.72
CA PRO A 103 -11.06 -2.92 -13.14
C PRO A 103 -10.50 -1.94 -12.11
N LEU A 104 -10.06 -0.76 -12.56
CA LEU A 104 -9.64 0.33 -11.68
C LEU A 104 -10.87 1.04 -11.09
N THR A 105 -11.18 0.74 -9.84
CA THR A 105 -12.35 1.29 -9.16
C THR A 105 -11.95 2.39 -8.18
N LYS A 106 -12.81 3.41 -8.05
CA LYS A 106 -12.65 4.43 -7.02
C LYS A 106 -13.33 3.94 -5.75
N HIS A 107 -12.58 3.84 -4.66
CA HIS A 107 -13.08 3.52 -3.33
C HIS A 107 -12.67 4.64 -2.40
N ASP A 108 -13.64 5.38 -1.86
CA ASP A 108 -13.38 6.31 -0.76
C ASP A 108 -12.23 7.30 -1.04
N ASP A 109 -12.22 7.80 -2.28
CA ASP A 109 -11.26 8.75 -2.87
C ASP A 109 -9.90 8.23 -3.31
N VAL A 110 -9.66 6.92 -3.18
CA VAL A 110 -8.48 6.25 -3.76
C VAL A 110 -8.86 5.34 -4.92
N LEU A 111 -7.93 5.14 -5.84
CA LEU A 111 -8.08 4.20 -6.96
C LEU A 111 -7.49 2.85 -6.56
N VAL A 112 -8.17 1.75 -6.88
CA VAL A 112 -7.73 0.39 -6.50
C VAL A 112 -7.90 -0.57 -7.68
N ALA A 113 -6.90 -1.41 -7.94
CA ALA A 113 -7.00 -2.52 -8.89
C ALA A 113 -6.08 -3.69 -8.53
N GLY A 114 -6.53 -4.91 -8.78
CA GLY A 114 -5.68 -6.09 -8.86
C GLY A 114 -4.99 -6.16 -10.21
N VAL A 115 -3.71 -6.54 -10.22
CA VAL A 115 -2.89 -6.73 -11.43
C VAL A 115 -2.41 -8.17 -11.50
N ALA A 116 -2.59 -8.84 -12.64
CA ALA A 116 -2.17 -10.24 -12.79
C ALA A 116 -0.78 -10.41 -13.39
N ASN A 117 -0.30 -9.39 -14.10
CA ASN A 117 1.01 -9.39 -14.74
C ASN A 117 1.52 -7.96 -14.98
N GLU A 118 2.71 -7.86 -15.56
CA GLU A 118 3.37 -6.59 -15.85
C GLU A 118 2.57 -5.70 -16.82
N ASN A 119 1.93 -6.27 -17.83
CA ASN A 119 1.15 -5.49 -18.80
C ASN A 119 -0.06 -4.85 -18.12
N ASP A 120 -0.76 -5.62 -17.27
CA ASP A 120 -1.86 -5.09 -16.46
C ASP A 120 -1.38 -3.94 -15.58
N LEU A 121 -0.22 -4.08 -14.94
CA LEU A 121 0.36 -3.02 -14.12
C LEU A 121 0.64 -1.75 -14.93
N ARG A 122 1.26 -1.88 -16.12
CA ARG A 122 1.51 -0.72 -17.00
C ARG A 122 0.22 -0.02 -17.40
N GLU A 123 -0.81 -0.78 -17.75
CA GLU A 123 -2.12 -0.23 -18.11
C GLU A 123 -2.77 0.49 -16.92
N ARG A 124 -2.79 -0.13 -15.74
CA ARG A 124 -3.40 0.44 -14.54
C ARG A 124 -2.68 1.68 -14.05
N VAL A 125 -1.35 1.73 -14.12
CA VAL A 125 -0.59 2.93 -13.77
C VAL A 125 -0.93 4.08 -14.71
N ARG A 126 -0.99 3.84 -16.03
CA ARG A 126 -1.36 4.88 -17.00
C ARG A 126 -2.79 5.37 -16.80
N GLU A 127 -3.72 4.44 -16.56
CA GLU A 127 -5.11 4.76 -16.29
C GLU A 127 -5.23 5.60 -15.01
N ALA A 128 -4.60 5.19 -13.92
CA ALA A 128 -4.59 5.93 -12.66
C ALA A 128 -4.00 7.33 -12.83
N HIS A 129 -2.87 7.44 -13.54
CA HIS A 129 -2.25 8.72 -13.83
C HIS A 129 -3.19 9.64 -14.62
N SER A 130 -3.84 9.13 -15.68
CA SER A 130 -4.82 9.89 -16.46
C SER A 130 -6.05 10.33 -15.66
N ARG A 131 -6.34 9.62 -14.56
CA ARG A 131 -7.43 9.91 -13.63
C ARG A 131 -7.00 10.80 -12.47
N GLY A 132 -5.77 11.31 -12.51
CA GLY A 132 -5.26 12.29 -11.56
C GLY A 132 -4.54 11.71 -10.36
N ALA A 133 -4.22 10.41 -10.33
CA ALA A 133 -3.43 9.85 -9.23
C ALA A 133 -2.09 10.60 -9.11
N GLY A 134 -1.80 11.17 -7.94
CA GLY A 134 -0.54 11.78 -7.54
C GLY A 134 0.45 10.82 -6.88
N ILE A 135 0.04 9.58 -6.57
CA ILE A 135 0.93 8.51 -6.07
C ILE A 135 0.40 7.12 -6.44
N VAL A 136 1.32 6.18 -6.65
CA VAL A 136 1.02 4.75 -6.80
C VAL A 136 1.66 3.96 -5.67
N GLU A 137 0.93 3.00 -5.13
CA GLU A 137 1.42 2.06 -4.13
C GLU A 137 1.19 0.61 -4.57
N LEU A 138 2.21 -0.22 -4.36
CA LEU A 138 2.27 -1.61 -4.81
C LEU A 138 2.29 -2.57 -3.62
N TYR A 139 1.39 -3.55 -3.66
CA TYR A 139 1.11 -4.47 -2.55
C TYR A 139 1.10 -5.93 -2.99
N ALA A 140 1.07 -6.83 -2.01
CA ALA A 140 0.88 -8.28 -2.20
C ALA A 140 1.94 -8.95 -3.10
N GLY A 141 3.21 -8.58 -2.94
CA GLY A 141 4.33 -9.18 -3.68
C GLY A 141 4.77 -8.42 -4.94
N LEU A 142 4.16 -7.25 -5.20
CA LEU A 142 4.66 -6.30 -6.19
C LEU A 142 5.86 -5.50 -5.63
N GLY A 143 7.03 -6.14 -5.63
CA GLY A 143 8.28 -5.57 -5.09
C GLY A 143 9.05 -4.69 -6.07
N VAL A 144 10.38 -4.59 -5.89
CA VAL A 144 11.27 -3.67 -6.63
C VAL A 144 11.10 -3.73 -8.16
N SER A 145 10.96 -4.92 -8.74
CA SER A 145 10.78 -5.07 -10.19
C SER A 145 9.46 -4.47 -10.68
N ALA A 146 8.38 -4.66 -9.95
CA ALA A 146 7.09 -4.04 -10.26
C ALA A 146 7.15 -2.52 -10.08
N ALA A 147 7.89 -2.03 -9.09
CA ALA A 147 8.09 -0.61 -8.88
C ALA A 147 8.82 0.06 -10.06
N ALA A 148 9.84 -0.60 -10.62
CA ALA A 148 10.53 -0.11 -11.82
C ALA A 148 9.56 -0.01 -13.02
N VAL A 149 8.74 -1.03 -13.24
CA VAL A 149 7.71 -1.03 -14.29
C VAL A 149 6.70 0.11 -14.10
N ALA A 150 6.24 0.32 -12.86
CA ALA A 150 5.29 1.39 -12.55
C ALA A 150 5.91 2.77 -12.77
N ARG A 151 7.17 2.98 -12.36
CA ARG A 151 7.92 4.22 -12.63
C ARG A 151 8.00 4.51 -14.12
N GLU A 152 8.33 3.52 -14.95
CA GLU A 152 8.37 3.68 -16.40
C GLU A 152 6.99 3.99 -16.99
N ALA A 153 5.95 3.27 -16.53
CA ALA A 153 4.59 3.42 -17.03
C ALA A 153 4.00 4.81 -16.74
N SER A 154 4.41 5.44 -15.63
CA SER A 154 4.07 6.81 -15.29
C SER A 154 5.02 7.86 -15.88
N ALA A 155 5.91 7.50 -16.81
CA ALA A 155 6.95 8.39 -17.33
C ALA A 155 7.80 9.06 -16.23
N HIS A 156 8.00 8.37 -15.10
CA HIS A 156 8.67 8.85 -13.89
C HIS A 156 7.99 10.02 -13.16
N GLU A 157 6.74 10.36 -13.52
CA GLU A 157 6.01 11.47 -12.93
C GLU A 157 5.34 11.11 -11.60
N LEU A 158 5.04 9.82 -11.38
CA LEU A 158 4.44 9.35 -10.14
C LEU A 158 5.48 8.80 -9.15
N PRO A 159 5.41 9.22 -7.88
CA PRO A 159 5.86 8.47 -6.72
C PRO A 159 5.39 7.03 -6.72
N ILE A 160 6.30 6.09 -6.46
CA ILE A 160 5.96 4.67 -6.31
C ILE A 160 6.37 4.19 -4.91
N GLY A 161 5.40 3.80 -4.10
CA GLY A 161 5.62 3.05 -2.86
C GLY A 161 5.51 1.55 -3.12
N PHE A 162 6.34 0.74 -2.50
CA PHE A 162 6.24 -0.72 -2.59
C PHE A 162 6.82 -1.40 -1.35
N ILE A 163 6.46 -2.67 -1.21
CA ILE A 163 6.90 -3.53 -0.11
C ILE A 163 7.86 -4.57 -0.67
N ASP A 164 9.07 -4.63 -0.12
CA ASP A 164 10.01 -5.72 -0.32
C ASP A 164 10.65 -6.16 1.00
#